data_AF-A0A960IIJ1-F1
#
_entry.id   AF-A0A960IIJ1-F1
#
_cell.length_a   1.000
_cell.length_b   1.000
_cell.length_c   1.000
_cell.angle_alpha   90.00
_cell.angle_beta   90.00
_cell.angle_gamma   90.00
#
_symmetry.space_group_name_H-M   'P 1'
#
loop_
_entity.id
_entity.type
_entity.pdbx_description
1 polymer ?
#
loop_
_entity_poly.entity_id
_entity_poly.type
_entity_poly.pdbx_seq_one_letter_code
_entity_poly.pdbx_strand_id
1 'polypeptide(L)'
;AERNGRLRQLSVNYRYDGDGQPAGADYRVESWTMLDIGRQVDQGDGGGVRGVTYSSDGRRMYLSYISSDGAVVVDQYRTGEGDLDTSSRFQLLRVEAPDGLRRGGALAFGRDGFLYVGVGTPDGDPGAAQRPDSLYGKVLRLDPEGALGDQAYAVPPGNPYAAGGGAGEVWLLGGHDPRGVVFDRASADLYVTDRQDAGETIVYLPRQNSQAGRGDNLGYPGAQNTAGAVVSITPPGHCDLRQGAVYRGAAIPALRGAYVFGEGCSGVVEGLVVANRVAQDQRSLGAALPPGGLGGFGTDNDGELWVFATSGQIYRVLPI
;
A
#
# COMPACT_ATOMS: atom_id res chain seq x y z
N ALA A 1 7.29 -5.56 -8.52
CA ALA A 1 8.24 -4.55 -9.04
C ALA A 1 9.58 -4.75 -8.36
N GLU A 2 10.67 -4.60 -9.09
CA GLU A 2 12.01 -4.59 -8.51
C GLU A 2 12.35 -3.21 -7.97
N ARG A 3 13.17 -3.18 -6.92
CA ARG A 3 13.59 -1.95 -6.26
C ARG A 3 14.23 -0.95 -7.22
N ASN A 4 15.04 -1.45 -8.16
CA ASN A 4 15.81 -0.65 -9.11
C ASN A 4 14.98 0.02 -10.22
N GLY A 5 13.65 -0.12 -10.21
CA GLY A 5 12.78 0.50 -11.23
C GLY A 5 12.38 -0.42 -12.38
N ARG A 6 12.72 -1.72 -12.33
CA ARG A 6 12.24 -2.70 -13.31
C ARG A 6 10.95 -3.36 -12.87
N LEU A 7 9.96 -3.38 -13.75
CA LEU A 7 8.71 -4.11 -13.56
C LEU A 7 8.64 -5.27 -14.53
N ARG A 8 8.32 -6.45 -14.01
CA ARG A 8 8.09 -7.68 -14.78
C ARG A 8 6.71 -8.23 -14.41
N GLN A 9 6.07 -8.88 -15.36
CA GLN A 9 4.80 -9.55 -15.14
C GLN A 9 5.02 -10.89 -14.41
N LEU A 10 4.12 -11.17 -13.46
CA LEU A 10 3.99 -12.47 -12.82
C LEU A 10 2.73 -13.14 -13.36
N SER A 11 2.90 -14.18 -14.17
CA SER A 11 1.80 -14.99 -14.70
C SER A 11 1.50 -16.13 -13.71
N VAL A 12 0.25 -16.23 -13.26
CA VAL A 12 -0.21 -17.30 -12.36
C VAL A 12 -1.16 -18.22 -13.12
N ASN A 13 -0.81 -19.51 -13.22
CA ASN A 13 -1.61 -20.54 -13.87
C ASN A 13 -2.21 -21.45 -12.81
N TYR A 14 -3.53 -21.36 -12.67
CA TYR A 14 -4.29 -22.18 -11.74
C TYR A 14 -4.59 -23.56 -12.31
N ARG A 15 -4.41 -24.58 -11.47
CA ARG A 15 -4.89 -25.93 -11.70
C ARG A 15 -6.07 -26.16 -10.75
N TYR A 16 -7.21 -26.52 -11.30
CA TYR A 16 -8.43 -26.81 -10.56
C TYR A 16 -8.69 -28.32 -10.53
N ASP A 17 -9.27 -28.83 -9.45
CA ASP A 17 -9.75 -30.21 -9.38
C ASP A 17 -11.10 -30.38 -10.11
N GLY A 18 -11.64 -31.60 -10.10
CA GLY A 18 -12.92 -31.93 -10.75
C GLY A 18 -14.13 -31.23 -10.14
N ASP A 19 -14.00 -30.66 -8.93
CA ASP A 19 -15.03 -29.91 -8.21
C ASP A 19 -14.86 -28.38 -8.38
N GLY A 20 -13.90 -27.96 -9.21
CA GLY A 20 -13.62 -26.55 -9.48
C GLY A 20 -12.89 -25.84 -8.33
N GLN A 21 -12.31 -26.58 -7.38
CA GLN A 21 -11.49 -26.00 -6.31
C GLN A 21 -10.02 -25.89 -6.77
N PRO A 22 -9.27 -24.86 -6.33
CA PRO A 22 -7.86 -24.73 -6.68
C PRO A 22 -7.04 -25.92 -6.12
N ALA A 23 -6.59 -26.80 -6.99
CA ALA A 23 -5.73 -27.95 -6.66
C ALA A 23 -4.24 -27.59 -6.64
N GLY A 24 -3.87 -26.48 -7.28
CA GLY A 24 -2.50 -25.98 -7.33
C GLY A 24 -2.41 -24.69 -8.16
N ALA A 25 -1.29 -24.00 -8.09
CA ALA A 25 -0.98 -22.93 -9.04
C ALA A 25 0.52 -22.93 -9.30
N ASP A 26 0.88 -22.81 -10.57
CA ASP A 26 2.25 -22.59 -10.99
C ASP A 26 2.39 -21.12 -11.39
N TYR A 27 3.52 -20.51 -11.06
CA TYR A 27 3.80 -19.13 -11.46
C TYR A 27 5.00 -19.06 -12.40
N ARG A 28 5.00 -18.05 -13.25
CA ARG A 28 6.12 -17.70 -14.11
C ARG A 28 6.36 -16.20 -14.01
N VAL A 29 7.57 -15.82 -13.63
CA VAL A 29 8.03 -14.45 -13.82
C VAL A 29 8.44 -14.33 -15.28
N GLU A 30 7.77 -13.46 -16.02
CA GLU A 30 8.10 -13.25 -17.42
C GLU A 30 9.53 -12.69 -17.57
N SER A 31 10.25 -13.15 -18.59
CA SER A 31 11.66 -12.77 -18.79
C SER A 31 11.83 -11.38 -19.38
N TRP A 32 10.78 -10.81 -19.95
CA TRP A 32 10.78 -9.46 -20.52
C TRP A 32 10.46 -8.41 -19.44
N THR A 33 11.04 -7.23 -19.59
CA THR A 33 10.77 -6.09 -18.72
C THR A 33 9.60 -5.29 -19.29
N MET A 34 8.53 -5.18 -18.51
CA MET A 34 7.32 -4.44 -18.87
C MET A 34 7.51 -2.94 -18.79
N LEU A 35 8.28 -2.49 -17.81
CA LEU A 35 8.64 -1.08 -17.64
C LEU A 35 10.01 -1.01 -16.98
N ASP A 36 10.90 -0.16 -17.50
CA ASP A 36 12.19 0.15 -16.89
C ASP A 36 12.26 1.67 -16.65
N ILE A 37 12.12 2.06 -15.38
CA ILE A 37 12.28 3.45 -14.93
C ILE A 37 13.56 3.64 -14.10
N GLY A 38 14.56 2.77 -14.27
CA GLY A 38 15.75 2.80 -13.42
C GLY A 38 16.55 4.10 -13.48
N ARG A 39 16.43 4.88 -14.57
CA ARG A 39 17.08 6.20 -14.68
C ARG A 39 16.34 7.30 -13.92
N GLN A 40 15.04 7.13 -13.70
CA GLN A 40 14.18 8.08 -13.01
C GLN A 40 14.16 7.85 -11.50
N VAL A 41 14.55 6.66 -11.05
CA VAL A 41 14.44 6.20 -9.67
C VAL A 41 15.74 6.44 -8.90
N ASP A 42 15.63 6.92 -7.65
CA ASP A 42 16.73 6.90 -6.69
C ASP A 42 17.13 5.45 -6.41
N GLN A 43 18.37 5.10 -6.74
CA GLN A 43 18.92 3.75 -6.58
C GLN A 43 19.52 3.50 -5.18
N GLY A 44 19.52 4.50 -4.31
CA GLY A 44 20.07 4.41 -2.96
C GLY A 44 19.18 3.66 -1.97
N ASP A 45 19.68 3.51 -0.73
CA ASP A 45 19.02 2.74 0.31
C ASP A 45 17.67 3.32 0.77
N GLY A 46 17.44 4.61 0.53
CA GLY A 46 16.16 5.28 0.72
C GLY A 46 15.31 5.41 -0.53
N GLY A 47 15.74 4.88 -1.68
CA GLY A 47 15.06 5.02 -2.97
C GLY A 47 14.25 3.80 -3.41
N GLY A 48 13.87 3.77 -4.68
CA GLY A 48 13.20 2.66 -5.32
C GLY A 48 11.71 2.83 -5.60
N VAL A 49 11.13 1.82 -6.24
CA VAL A 49 9.67 1.67 -6.37
C VAL A 49 9.04 1.36 -5.01
N ARG A 50 7.92 2.01 -4.71
CA ARG A 50 7.20 1.92 -3.42
C ARG A 50 5.88 1.18 -3.52
N GLY A 51 5.17 1.31 -4.63
CA GLY A 51 3.84 0.72 -4.80
C GLY A 51 3.44 0.60 -6.26
N VAL A 52 2.66 -0.42 -6.56
CA VAL A 52 1.99 -0.62 -7.84
C VAL A 52 0.53 -0.92 -7.55
N THR A 53 -0.38 -0.24 -8.25
CA THR A 53 -1.81 -0.55 -8.20
C THR A 53 -2.44 -0.32 -9.57
N TYR A 54 -3.68 -0.78 -9.73
CA TYR A 54 -4.46 -0.59 -10.95
C TYR A 54 -5.76 0.12 -10.62
N SER A 55 -6.29 0.89 -11.57
CA SER A 55 -7.68 1.38 -11.49
C SER A 55 -8.64 0.21 -11.32
N SER A 56 -9.82 0.47 -10.76
CA SER A 56 -10.83 -0.57 -10.50
C SER A 56 -11.30 -1.31 -11.76
N ASP A 57 -11.26 -0.65 -12.92
CA ASP A 57 -11.56 -1.22 -14.23
C ASP A 57 -10.34 -1.87 -14.92
N GLY A 58 -9.17 -1.80 -14.30
CA GLY A 58 -7.92 -2.35 -14.80
C GLY A 58 -7.32 -1.62 -16.00
N ARG A 59 -7.89 -0.49 -16.45
CA ARG A 59 -7.47 0.27 -17.66
C ARG A 59 -6.25 1.16 -17.45
N ARG A 60 -5.83 1.37 -16.21
CA ARG A 60 -4.66 2.16 -15.86
C ARG A 60 -3.87 1.52 -14.74
N MET A 61 -2.55 1.55 -14.85
CA MET A 61 -1.60 1.19 -13.80
C MET A 61 -1.05 2.48 -13.19
N TYR A 62 -0.85 2.47 -11.87
CA TYR A 62 -0.24 3.55 -11.11
C TYR A 62 0.98 3.02 -10.38
N LEU A 63 2.04 3.81 -10.39
CA LEU A 63 3.35 3.47 -9.87
C LEU A 63 3.83 4.59 -8.96
N SER A 64 4.10 4.29 -7.69
CA SER A 64 4.79 5.22 -6.79
C SER A 64 6.25 4.85 -6.69
N TYR A 65 7.11 5.86 -6.76
CA TYR A 65 8.55 5.67 -6.62
C TYR A 65 9.21 6.94 -6.10
N ILE A 66 10.43 6.76 -5.65
CA ILE A 66 11.29 7.86 -5.24
C ILE A 66 12.13 8.27 -6.44
N SER A 67 11.95 9.49 -6.93
CA SER A 67 12.70 9.96 -8.09
C SER A 67 14.18 10.16 -7.76
N SER A 68 15.04 10.23 -8.78
CA SER A 68 16.50 10.37 -8.62
C SER A 68 16.93 11.62 -7.85
N ASP A 69 16.09 12.64 -7.78
CA ASP A 69 16.24 13.87 -6.99
C ASP A 69 15.52 13.81 -5.63
N GLY A 70 14.94 12.66 -5.29
CA GLY A 70 14.42 12.31 -3.97
C GLY A 70 12.92 12.49 -3.77
N ALA A 71 12.21 13.13 -4.68
CA ALA A 71 10.78 13.38 -4.55
C ALA A 71 9.93 12.10 -4.57
N VAL A 72 8.76 12.16 -3.93
CA VAL A 72 7.74 11.11 -4.04
C VAL A 72 6.92 11.38 -5.30
N VAL A 73 7.01 10.47 -6.27
CA VAL A 73 6.32 10.59 -7.56
C VAL A 73 5.30 9.49 -7.71
N VAL A 74 4.13 9.84 -8.26
CA VAL A 74 3.13 8.88 -8.74
C VAL A 74 2.95 9.09 -10.24
N ASP A 75 3.32 8.08 -11.01
CA ASP A 75 3.06 8.03 -12.44
C ASP A 75 1.88 7.10 -12.75
N GLN A 76 1.20 7.41 -13.84
CA GLN A 76 0.13 6.62 -14.43
C GLN A 76 0.51 6.17 -15.83
N TYR A 77 0.07 4.97 -16.19
CA TYR A 77 0.21 4.37 -17.51
C TYR A 77 -1.11 3.73 -17.91
N ARG A 78 -1.49 3.82 -19.19
CA ARG A 78 -2.60 3.06 -19.74
C ARG A 78 -2.22 1.59 -19.87
N THR A 79 -3.18 0.72 -19.59
CA THR A 79 -3.08 -0.72 -19.87
C THR A 79 -3.94 -1.02 -21.12
N GLY A 80 -3.42 -1.88 -22.00
CA GLY A 80 -4.09 -2.38 -23.20
C GLY A 80 -4.58 -3.82 -23.02
N GLU A 81 -4.69 -4.58 -24.12
CA GLU A 81 -5.01 -6.02 -24.13
C GLU A 81 -3.89 -6.88 -23.49
N GLY A 82 -3.65 -6.71 -22.18
CA GLY A 82 -2.64 -7.44 -21.42
C GLY A 82 -1.27 -6.77 -21.31
N ASP A 83 -1.02 -5.70 -22.10
CA ASP A 83 0.25 -4.97 -22.12
C ASP A 83 0.16 -3.57 -21.50
N LEU A 84 1.30 -3.06 -21.03
CA LEU A 84 1.44 -1.70 -20.52
C LEU A 84 1.91 -0.75 -21.65
N ASP A 85 1.15 0.30 -21.95
CA ASP A 85 1.60 1.35 -22.88
C ASP A 85 2.58 2.30 -22.16
N THR A 86 3.86 1.97 -22.21
CA THR A 86 4.92 2.75 -21.55
C THR A 86 5.05 4.17 -22.10
N SER A 87 4.59 4.44 -23.33
CA SER A 87 4.60 5.77 -23.95
C SER A 87 3.52 6.69 -23.39
N SER A 88 2.49 6.12 -22.74
CA SER A 88 1.39 6.87 -22.12
C SER A 88 1.69 7.42 -20.74
N ARG A 89 2.96 7.44 -20.32
CA ARG A 89 3.39 7.93 -19.02
C ARG A 89 2.80 9.32 -18.74
N PHE A 90 2.09 9.43 -17.63
CA PHE A 90 1.57 10.68 -17.12
C PHE A 90 1.94 10.84 -15.65
N GLN A 91 2.60 11.96 -15.29
CA GLN A 91 2.95 12.23 -13.90
C GLN A 91 1.74 12.81 -13.18
N LEU A 92 1.12 12.00 -12.33
CA LEU A 92 -0.08 12.35 -11.61
C LEU A 92 0.22 13.24 -10.40
N LEU A 93 1.18 12.83 -9.57
CA LEU A 93 1.56 13.54 -8.35
C LEU A 93 3.07 13.63 -8.26
N ARG A 94 3.56 14.76 -7.77
CA ARG A 94 4.93 14.92 -7.31
C ARG A 94 4.95 15.74 -6.04
N VAL A 95 5.53 15.17 -4.99
CA VAL A 95 5.77 15.84 -3.72
C VAL A 95 7.27 15.97 -3.55
N GLU A 96 7.76 17.21 -3.56
CA GLU A 96 9.19 17.50 -3.39
C GLU A 96 9.69 16.98 -2.04
N ALA A 97 10.95 16.52 -2.01
CA ALA A 97 11.55 15.97 -0.81
C ALA A 97 12.49 16.99 -0.15
N PRO A 98 12.05 17.68 0.92
CA PRO A 98 12.99 18.35 1.80
C PRO A 98 13.94 17.33 2.46
N ASP A 99 15.06 17.82 2.99
CA ASP A 99 16.03 17.00 3.69
C ASP A 99 15.37 16.21 4.85
N GLY A 100 15.68 14.91 4.92
CA GLY A 100 15.10 14.03 5.93
C GLY A 100 13.62 13.70 5.72
N LEU A 101 13.07 13.87 4.52
CA LEU A 101 11.71 13.41 4.23
C LEU A 101 11.60 11.89 4.40
N ARG A 102 10.74 11.45 5.32
CA ARG A 102 10.22 10.08 5.34
C ARG A 102 9.37 9.86 4.09
N ARG A 103 9.71 8.84 3.32
CA ARG A 103 9.32 8.81 1.92
C ARG A 103 7.94 8.22 1.65
N GLY A 104 7.35 7.49 2.59
CA GLY A 104 6.05 6.84 2.41
C GLY A 104 5.98 6.06 1.09
N GLY A 105 5.03 6.42 0.25
CA GLY A 105 4.87 5.88 -1.11
C GLY A 105 3.85 4.75 -1.20
N ALA A 106 3.02 4.56 -0.18
CA ALA A 106 1.88 3.64 -0.25
C ALA A 106 0.95 4.01 -1.42
N LEU A 107 0.40 3.02 -2.13
CA LEU A 107 -0.66 3.23 -3.12
C LEU A 107 -1.79 2.22 -2.92
N ALA A 108 -3.02 2.71 -2.97
CA ALA A 108 -4.22 1.87 -3.04
C ALA A 108 -5.37 2.58 -3.74
N PHE A 109 -6.20 1.81 -4.44
CA PHE A 109 -7.54 2.28 -4.81
C PHE A 109 -8.55 1.91 -3.73
N GLY A 110 -9.33 2.90 -3.31
CA GLY A 110 -10.51 2.66 -2.49
C GLY A 110 -11.67 2.11 -3.32
N ARG A 111 -12.67 1.54 -2.65
CA ARG A 111 -13.92 1.10 -3.31
C ARG A 111 -14.75 2.25 -3.88
N ASP A 112 -14.43 3.47 -3.47
CA ASP A 112 -15.00 4.71 -3.97
C ASP A 112 -14.38 5.17 -5.30
N GLY A 113 -13.40 4.43 -5.83
CA GLY A 113 -12.79 4.70 -7.14
C GLY A 113 -11.66 5.73 -7.12
N PHE A 114 -11.25 6.19 -5.93
CA PHE A 114 -10.19 7.20 -5.79
C PHE A 114 -8.86 6.56 -5.39
N LEU A 115 -7.77 7.25 -5.75
CA LEU A 115 -6.42 6.83 -5.45
C LEU A 115 -5.97 7.39 -4.10
N TYR A 116 -5.43 6.53 -3.24
CA TYR A 116 -4.87 6.88 -1.95
C TYR A 116 -3.35 6.79 -1.99
N VAL A 117 -2.67 7.82 -1.49
CA VAL A 117 -1.20 7.94 -1.52
C VAL A 117 -0.66 8.27 -0.14
N GLY A 118 0.27 7.46 0.38
CA GLY A 118 0.97 7.76 1.63
C GLY A 118 2.18 8.67 1.40
N VAL A 119 2.32 9.75 2.18
CA VAL A 119 3.46 10.68 2.15
C VAL A 119 3.94 10.89 3.58
N GLY A 120 5.23 10.67 3.84
CA GLY A 120 5.79 10.81 5.19
C GLY A 120 6.13 12.25 5.57
N THR A 121 6.64 12.40 6.78
CA THR A 121 6.97 13.68 7.41
C THR A 121 8.47 14.00 7.30
N PRO A 122 8.84 15.25 7.00
CA PRO A 122 10.22 15.70 7.10
C PRO A 122 10.73 15.73 8.53
N ASP A 123 11.93 15.22 8.74
CA ASP A 123 12.65 15.30 10.02
C ASP A 123 12.82 16.75 10.51
N GLY A 124 13.08 17.68 9.58
CA GLY A 124 13.27 19.10 9.89
C GLY A 124 11.98 19.84 10.25
N ASP A 125 10.81 19.26 9.98
CA ASP A 125 9.50 19.86 10.32
C ASP A 125 8.44 18.80 10.66
N PRO A 126 8.56 18.14 11.84
CA PRO A 126 7.58 17.16 12.31
C PRO A 126 6.15 17.72 12.38
N GLY A 127 6.01 19.02 12.65
CA GLY A 127 4.73 19.70 12.73
C GLY A 127 3.93 19.66 11.42
N ALA A 128 4.58 19.44 10.28
CA ALA A 128 3.92 19.31 8.98
C ALA A 128 2.85 18.21 8.97
N ALA A 129 3.06 17.12 9.73
CA ALA A 129 2.11 16.03 9.87
C ALA A 129 0.76 16.48 10.43
N GLN A 130 0.74 17.50 11.29
CA GLN A 130 -0.46 18.04 11.95
C GLN A 130 -1.09 19.22 11.21
N ARG A 131 -0.34 19.89 10.33
CA ARG A 131 -0.87 21.02 9.56
C ARG A 131 -1.71 20.52 8.36
N PRO A 132 -2.97 20.95 8.22
CA PRO A 132 -3.86 20.47 7.17
C PRO A 132 -3.54 21.06 5.79
N ASP A 133 -2.81 22.16 5.71
CA ASP A 133 -2.35 22.81 4.47
C ASP A 133 -1.05 22.19 3.89
N SER A 134 -0.51 21.15 4.54
CA SER A 134 0.66 20.40 4.10
C SER A 134 0.29 19.02 3.55
N LEU A 135 1.03 18.55 2.53
CA LEU A 135 0.94 17.19 2.02
C LEU A 135 1.83 16.19 2.79
N TYR A 136 2.66 16.65 3.73
CA TYR A 136 3.59 15.79 4.47
C TYR A 136 2.94 15.13 5.70
N GLY A 137 3.30 13.88 5.96
CA GLY A 137 2.74 13.08 7.06
C GLY A 137 1.25 12.82 6.88
N LYS A 138 0.83 12.47 5.66
CA LYS A 138 -0.56 12.33 5.26
C LYS A 138 -0.80 11.01 4.54
N VAL A 139 -2.06 10.56 4.57
CA VAL A 139 -2.62 9.81 3.44
C VAL A 139 -3.45 10.79 2.63
N LEU A 140 -3.15 10.90 1.34
CA LEU A 140 -3.86 11.73 0.36
C LEU A 140 -4.93 10.89 -0.34
N ARG A 141 -6.00 11.53 -0.83
CA ARG A 141 -7.05 10.91 -1.67
C ARG A 141 -7.28 11.77 -2.90
N LEU A 142 -7.02 11.22 -4.09
CA LEU A 142 -6.98 11.92 -5.38
C LEU A 142 -7.98 11.32 -6.37
N ASP A 143 -8.52 12.14 -7.27
CA ASP A 143 -9.30 11.71 -8.43
C ASP A 143 -8.44 11.78 -9.70
N PRO A 144 -7.84 10.64 -10.13
CA PRO A 144 -7.00 10.63 -11.32
C PRO A 144 -7.76 10.69 -12.65
N GLU A 145 -9.09 10.55 -12.64
CA GLU A 145 -9.93 10.61 -13.85
C GLU A 145 -10.67 11.94 -13.97
N GLY A 146 -10.85 12.66 -12.86
CA GLY A 146 -11.60 13.91 -12.78
C GLY A 146 -10.81 15.17 -13.12
N ALA A 147 -9.60 15.06 -13.65
CA ALA A 147 -8.77 16.20 -14.03
C ALA A 147 -9.52 17.23 -14.90
N LEU A 148 -9.42 18.51 -14.54
CA LEU A 148 -10.03 19.63 -15.28
C LEU A 148 -8.94 20.61 -15.72
N GLY A 149 -8.93 20.94 -17.02
CA GLY A 149 -7.95 21.87 -17.60
C GLY A 149 -6.52 21.35 -17.46
N ASP A 150 -5.63 22.16 -16.89
CA ASP A 150 -4.21 21.85 -16.73
C ASP A 150 -3.88 21.06 -15.45
N GLN A 151 -4.88 20.70 -14.64
CA GLN A 151 -4.67 19.92 -13.43
C GLN A 151 -4.40 18.45 -13.75
N ALA A 152 -3.44 17.83 -13.07
CA ALA A 152 -3.13 16.41 -13.26
C ALA A 152 -4.19 15.46 -12.67
N TYR A 153 -4.90 15.92 -11.64
CA TYR A 153 -5.99 15.20 -10.96
C TYR A 153 -6.99 16.22 -10.41
N ALA A 154 -8.18 15.76 -10.04
CA ALA A 154 -9.11 16.53 -9.23
C ALA A 154 -9.04 16.15 -7.76
N VAL A 155 -9.47 17.07 -6.88
CA VAL A 155 -9.75 16.77 -5.48
C VAL A 155 -11.13 16.11 -5.40
N PRO A 156 -11.23 14.86 -4.93
CA PRO A 156 -12.51 14.18 -4.80
C PRO A 156 -13.50 14.94 -3.92
N PRO A 157 -14.78 15.04 -4.34
CA PRO A 157 -15.85 15.45 -3.43
C PRO A 157 -15.86 14.57 -2.18
N GLY A 158 -16.07 15.21 -1.03
CA GLY A 158 -16.03 14.54 0.25
C GLY A 158 -14.64 14.40 0.88
N ASN A 159 -13.56 14.91 0.29
CA ASN A 159 -12.33 15.10 1.07
C ASN A 159 -12.58 16.07 2.24
N PRO A 160 -11.96 15.86 3.42
CA PRO A 160 -12.11 16.73 4.60
C PRO A 160 -11.93 18.22 4.32
N TYR A 161 -10.97 18.57 3.46
CA TYR A 161 -10.59 19.96 3.16
C TYR A 161 -10.96 20.40 1.73
N ALA A 162 -11.86 19.67 1.05
CA ALA A 162 -12.26 19.99 -0.33
C ALA A 162 -12.86 21.39 -0.49
N ALA A 163 -13.45 21.95 0.58
CA ALA A 163 -14.06 23.28 0.60
C ALA A 163 -13.13 24.37 1.18
N GLY A 164 -11.85 24.06 1.44
CA GLY A 164 -10.87 24.97 2.05
C GLY A 164 -10.53 24.62 3.51
N GLY A 165 -9.62 25.41 4.10
CA GLY A 165 -9.10 25.18 5.45
C GLY A 165 -7.93 24.18 5.53
N GLY A 166 -7.45 23.69 4.39
CA GLY A 166 -6.33 22.77 4.25
C GLY A 166 -6.08 22.46 2.77
N ALA A 167 -5.10 21.60 2.51
CA ALA A 167 -4.85 21.02 1.20
C ALA A 167 -5.99 20.03 0.86
N GLY A 168 -6.64 20.22 -0.28
CA GLY A 168 -7.84 19.48 -0.65
C GLY A 168 -7.61 17.97 -0.74
N GLU A 169 -6.38 17.55 -1.02
CA GLU A 169 -5.94 16.16 -1.15
C GLU A 169 -5.94 15.38 0.18
N VAL A 170 -5.84 16.07 1.32
CA VAL A 170 -5.63 15.43 2.62
C VAL A 170 -6.83 14.58 3.01
N TRP A 171 -6.59 13.28 3.24
CA TRP A 171 -7.58 12.33 3.76
C TRP A 171 -7.34 12.01 5.24
N LEU A 172 -6.10 11.67 5.60
CA LEU A 172 -5.63 11.41 6.97
C LEU A 172 -4.49 12.36 7.35
N LEU A 173 -4.46 12.78 8.61
CA LEU A 173 -3.36 13.56 9.20
C LEU A 173 -2.45 12.69 10.08
N GLY A 174 -1.31 13.26 10.49
CA GLY A 174 -0.49 12.73 11.58
C GLY A 174 0.23 11.43 11.28
N GLY A 175 0.47 11.11 10.01
CA GLY A 175 1.36 10.00 9.65
C GLY A 175 2.81 10.40 9.86
N HIS A 176 3.68 9.46 10.23
CA HIS A 176 5.13 9.67 10.29
C HIS A 176 5.79 9.22 8.99
N ASP A 177 5.58 7.95 8.64
CA ASP A 177 5.98 7.30 7.41
C ASP A 177 4.89 6.27 7.01
N PRO A 178 3.72 6.75 6.51
CA PRO A 178 2.63 5.88 6.08
C PRO A 178 3.03 5.15 4.80
N ARG A 179 3.58 3.94 4.97
CA ARG A 179 4.14 3.11 3.89
C ARG A 179 3.15 2.06 3.39
N GLY A 180 2.21 1.64 4.22
CA GLY A 180 1.12 0.73 3.86
C GLY A 180 -0.24 1.41 3.94
N VAL A 181 -1.03 1.31 2.88
CA VAL A 181 -2.43 1.75 2.83
C VAL A 181 -3.17 0.61 2.15
N VAL A 182 -4.04 -0.08 2.88
CA VAL A 182 -4.70 -1.30 2.40
C VAL A 182 -6.18 -1.24 2.75
N PHE A 183 -7.03 -1.29 1.73
CA PHE A 183 -8.46 -1.47 1.91
C PHE A 183 -8.83 -2.95 1.88
N ASP A 184 -9.70 -3.35 2.80
CA ASP A 184 -10.44 -4.57 2.61
C ASP A 184 -11.47 -4.42 1.48
N ARG A 185 -11.35 -5.24 0.44
CA ARG A 185 -12.27 -5.22 -0.70
C ARG A 185 -13.72 -5.59 -0.31
N ALA A 186 -13.93 -6.33 0.79
CA ALA A 186 -15.27 -6.72 1.23
C ALA A 186 -15.94 -5.63 2.09
N SER A 187 -15.32 -5.24 3.20
CA SER A 187 -15.90 -4.30 4.17
C SER A 187 -15.62 -2.83 3.84
N ALA A 188 -14.60 -2.54 3.03
CA ALA A 188 -14.02 -1.20 2.84
C ALA A 188 -13.38 -0.59 4.10
N ASP A 189 -13.03 -1.41 5.09
CA ASP A 189 -12.17 -0.98 6.19
C ASP A 189 -10.75 -0.71 5.68
N LEU A 190 -10.05 0.20 6.35
CA LEU A 190 -8.72 0.65 5.97
C LEU A 190 -7.70 0.23 7.03
N TYR A 191 -6.57 -0.30 6.59
CA TYR A 191 -5.39 -0.54 7.40
C TYR A 191 -4.28 0.39 6.92
N VAL A 192 -3.68 1.14 7.85
CA VAL A 192 -2.52 1.99 7.57
C VAL A 192 -1.32 1.46 8.34
N THR A 193 -0.24 1.12 7.65
CA THR A 193 1.04 0.79 8.27
C THR A 193 1.91 2.03 8.27
N ASP A 194 2.34 2.44 9.45
CA ASP A 194 3.09 3.66 9.69
C ASP A 194 4.32 3.35 10.56
N ARG A 195 5.52 3.70 10.09
CA ARG A 195 6.73 3.55 10.91
C ARG A 195 6.85 4.76 11.79
N GLN A 196 6.71 4.61 13.10
CA GLN A 196 6.89 5.69 14.10
C GLN A 196 8.32 5.65 14.67
N ASP A 197 8.73 6.71 15.37
CA ASP A 197 10.03 6.76 16.08
C ASP A 197 10.14 5.64 17.14
N ALA A 198 9.04 5.30 17.79
CA ALA A 198 8.97 4.27 18.85
C ALA A 198 8.74 2.84 18.31
N GLY A 199 8.68 2.65 16.99
CA GLY A 199 8.39 1.37 16.35
C GLY A 199 7.29 1.47 15.29
N GLU A 200 7.01 0.38 14.60
CA GLU A 200 5.97 0.36 13.56
C GLU A 200 4.58 0.12 14.15
N THR A 201 3.59 0.75 13.54
CA THR A 201 2.19 0.60 13.90
C THR A 201 1.39 0.17 12.67
N ILE A 202 0.40 -0.69 12.91
CA ILE A 202 -0.72 -0.90 12.01
C ILE A 202 -1.91 -0.21 12.66
N VAL A 203 -2.58 0.69 11.95
CA VAL A 203 -3.78 1.39 12.42
C VAL A 203 -4.97 0.89 11.60
N TYR A 204 -5.93 0.25 12.26
CA TYR A 204 -7.19 -0.17 11.65
C TYR A 204 -8.26 0.91 11.78
N LEU A 205 -8.82 1.33 10.65
CA LEU A 205 -9.83 2.37 10.50
C LEU A 205 -11.09 1.74 9.90
N PRO A 206 -12.15 1.50 10.70
CA PRO A 206 -13.37 0.88 10.18
C PRO A 206 -14.09 1.83 9.23
N ARG A 207 -14.84 1.28 8.26
CA ARG A 207 -15.71 2.07 7.40
C ARG A 207 -16.83 2.71 8.23
N GLN A 208 -16.76 4.02 8.42
CA GLN A 208 -17.81 4.80 9.08
C GLN A 208 -18.49 5.72 8.06
N ASN A 209 -19.82 5.79 8.05
CA ASN A 209 -20.57 6.64 7.10
C ASN A 209 -20.10 6.48 5.64
N SER A 210 -19.85 5.23 5.23
CA SER A 210 -19.31 4.84 3.92
C SER A 210 -17.84 5.20 3.64
N GLN A 211 -17.09 5.74 4.59
CA GLN A 211 -15.71 6.22 4.39
C GLN A 211 -14.81 5.89 5.59
N ALA A 212 -13.77 5.07 5.38
CA ALA A 212 -12.80 4.74 6.42
C ALA A 212 -11.73 5.84 6.56
N GLY A 213 -11.50 6.33 7.79
CA GLY A 213 -10.42 7.26 8.10
C GLY A 213 -10.60 8.71 7.64
N ARG A 214 -11.81 9.13 7.24
CA ARG A 214 -12.03 10.49 6.73
C ARG A 214 -11.72 11.55 7.79
N GLY A 215 -10.64 12.30 7.62
CA GLY A 215 -10.23 13.39 8.51
C GLY A 215 -9.66 12.91 9.85
N ASP A 216 -9.43 11.61 10.00
CA ASP A 216 -8.79 11.05 11.19
C ASP A 216 -7.31 11.44 11.25
N ASN A 217 -6.74 11.41 12.45
CA ASN A 217 -5.37 11.79 12.73
C ASN A 217 -4.61 10.63 13.37
N LEU A 218 -3.59 10.11 12.68
CA LEU A 218 -2.80 8.95 13.10
C LEU A 218 -1.91 9.24 14.32
N GLY A 219 -1.63 10.51 14.58
CA GLY A 219 -1.09 10.99 15.86
C GLY A 219 0.24 11.73 15.76
N TYR A 220 1.14 11.43 14.83
CA TYR A 220 2.49 11.99 14.82
C TYR A 220 2.53 13.52 14.61
N PRO A 221 3.37 14.29 15.36
CA PRO A 221 4.19 13.89 16.51
C PRO A 221 3.45 14.00 17.86
N GLY A 222 2.14 14.24 17.84
CA GLY A 222 1.28 14.39 19.02
C GLY A 222 0.44 13.15 19.34
N ALA A 223 -0.84 13.37 19.67
CA ALA A 223 -1.76 12.31 20.05
C ALA A 223 -2.61 11.85 18.86
N GLN A 224 -2.78 10.54 18.76
CA GLN A 224 -3.74 9.95 17.83
C GLN A 224 -5.15 10.42 18.18
N ASN A 225 -5.89 10.89 17.17
CA ASN A 225 -7.29 11.27 17.30
C ASN A 225 -8.03 10.66 16.12
N THR A 226 -8.60 9.49 16.35
CA THR A 226 -9.39 8.76 15.37
C THR A 226 -10.79 8.56 15.92
N ALA A 227 -11.82 8.72 15.10
CA ALA A 227 -13.22 8.57 15.52
C ALA A 227 -13.62 7.11 15.87
N GLY A 228 -12.65 6.22 16.11
CA GLY A 228 -12.86 4.83 16.48
C GLY A 228 -11.85 3.84 15.89
N ALA A 229 -10.63 4.28 15.55
CA ALA A 229 -9.56 3.34 15.20
C ALA A 229 -9.12 2.59 16.44
N VAL A 230 -8.90 1.30 16.29
CA VAL A 230 -8.40 0.47 17.37
C VAL A 230 -7.50 -0.56 16.77
N VAL A 231 -6.49 -0.89 17.56
CA VAL A 231 -5.34 -1.75 17.30
C VAL A 231 -4.21 -0.95 16.68
N SER A 232 -3.24 -0.59 17.52
CA SER A 232 -1.84 -0.40 17.15
C SER A 232 -1.13 -1.70 17.53
N ILE A 233 -0.65 -2.46 16.55
CA ILE A 233 0.22 -3.62 16.80
C ILE A 233 1.65 -3.17 16.66
N THR A 234 2.46 -3.49 17.67
CA THR A 234 3.92 -3.54 17.53
C THR A 234 4.29 -5.00 17.30
N PRO A 235 4.72 -5.40 16.09
CA PRO A 235 5.13 -6.77 15.81
C PRO A 235 6.29 -7.20 16.74
N PRO A 236 6.39 -8.49 17.09
CA PRO A 236 7.53 -9.01 17.85
C PRO A 236 8.78 -9.05 16.96
N GLY A 237 9.50 -7.92 16.87
CA GLY A 237 10.73 -7.80 16.09
C GLY A 237 11.01 -6.38 15.63
N HIS A 238 12.29 -6.00 15.51
CA HIS A 238 12.75 -4.61 15.62
C HIS A 238 13.13 -3.91 14.31
N CYS A 239 12.98 -4.54 13.13
CA CYS A 239 13.67 -4.01 11.96
C CYS A 239 12.79 -3.34 10.89
N ASP A 240 11.72 -4.01 10.40
CA ASP A 240 10.89 -3.49 9.31
C ASP A 240 9.60 -4.31 9.10
N LEU A 241 8.44 -3.68 9.21
CA LEU A 241 7.12 -4.25 9.02
C LEU A 241 6.78 -4.16 7.54
N ARG A 242 6.50 -5.33 6.96
CA ARG A 242 6.05 -5.47 5.58
C ARG A 242 4.53 -5.46 5.57
N GLN A 243 3.96 -4.41 5.00
CA GLN A 243 2.53 -4.34 4.72
C GLN A 243 2.10 -5.52 3.87
N GLY A 244 0.98 -6.15 4.21
CA GLY A 244 0.41 -7.22 3.41
C GLY A 244 -0.95 -6.87 2.86
N ALA A 245 -1.91 -7.78 3.03
CA ALA A 245 -3.23 -7.68 2.43
C ALA A 245 -4.29 -8.34 3.32
N VAL A 246 -5.54 -7.94 3.14
CA VAL A 246 -6.67 -8.66 3.74
C VAL A 246 -6.94 -9.90 2.90
N TYR A 247 -6.79 -11.08 3.48
CA TYR A 247 -6.96 -12.34 2.76
C TYR A 247 -8.43 -12.57 2.41
N ARG A 248 -8.71 -12.77 1.11
CA ARG A 248 -10.08 -12.98 0.58
C ARG A 248 -10.21 -14.22 -0.29
N GLY A 249 -9.13 -15.01 -0.41
CA GLY A 249 -9.11 -16.29 -1.11
C GLY A 249 -10.02 -17.35 -0.46
N ALA A 250 -10.23 -18.42 -1.21
CA ALA A 250 -11.06 -19.55 -0.79
C ALA A 250 -10.21 -20.72 -0.26
N ALA A 251 -8.93 -20.82 -0.67
CA ALA A 251 -8.08 -21.97 -0.34
C ALA A 251 -7.76 -22.08 1.16
N ILE A 252 -7.80 -20.97 1.91
CA ILE A 252 -7.50 -20.94 3.35
C ILE A 252 -8.67 -20.30 4.11
N PRO A 253 -9.80 -21.00 4.31
CA PRO A 253 -11.00 -20.42 4.92
C PRO A 253 -10.74 -19.78 6.29
N ALA A 254 -9.82 -20.32 7.08
CA ALA A 254 -9.44 -19.81 8.40
C ALA A 254 -8.76 -18.43 8.39
N LEU A 255 -8.24 -17.97 7.24
CA LEU A 255 -7.65 -16.64 7.08
C LEU A 255 -8.61 -15.62 6.47
N ARG A 256 -9.80 -16.03 6.03
CA ARG A 256 -10.70 -15.13 5.30
C ARG A 256 -11.10 -13.94 6.16
N GLY A 257 -10.67 -12.75 5.73
CA GLY A 257 -10.87 -11.48 6.43
C GLY A 257 -9.79 -11.08 7.43
N ALA A 258 -8.76 -11.89 7.62
CA ALA A 258 -7.59 -11.49 8.39
C ALA A 258 -6.71 -10.52 7.56
N TYR A 259 -6.20 -9.47 8.18
CA TYR A 259 -5.12 -8.67 7.64
C TYR A 259 -3.81 -9.42 7.85
N VAL A 260 -3.19 -9.86 6.76
CA VAL A 260 -1.91 -10.55 6.79
C VAL A 260 -0.79 -9.53 6.63
N PHE A 261 0.24 -9.63 7.45
CA PHE A 261 1.45 -8.79 7.44
C PHE A 261 2.65 -9.64 7.86
N GLY A 262 3.85 -9.07 7.86
CA GLY A 262 5.01 -9.81 8.37
C GLY A 262 6.22 -8.95 8.65
N GLU A 263 7.21 -9.55 9.31
CA GLU A 263 8.46 -8.90 9.63
C GLU A 263 9.52 -9.17 8.55
N GLY A 264 10.12 -8.09 8.04
CA GLY A 264 11.15 -8.11 7.01
C GLY A 264 12.37 -8.95 7.39
N CYS A 265 12.84 -8.88 8.64
CA CYS A 265 14.07 -9.57 9.05
C CYS A 265 13.90 -11.06 9.32
N SER A 266 12.93 -11.42 10.18
CA SER A 266 12.72 -12.83 10.53
C SER A 266 11.98 -13.61 9.44
N GLY A 267 11.26 -12.91 8.55
CA GLY A 267 10.38 -13.54 7.57
C GLY A 267 9.11 -14.13 8.19
N VAL A 268 8.83 -13.84 9.47
CA VAL A 268 7.60 -14.27 10.14
C VAL A 268 6.41 -13.58 9.48
N VAL A 269 5.42 -14.38 9.10
CA VAL A 269 4.12 -13.91 8.60
C VAL A 269 3.07 -14.10 9.68
N GLU A 270 2.27 -13.06 9.90
CA GLU A 270 1.22 -13.02 10.91
C GLU A 270 -0.13 -12.66 10.28
N GLY A 271 -1.21 -13.18 10.85
CA GLY A 271 -2.57 -12.78 10.56
C GLY A 271 -3.18 -12.04 11.74
N LEU A 272 -3.75 -10.86 11.48
CA LEU A 272 -4.55 -10.07 12.41
C LEU A 272 -6.03 -10.17 12.05
N VAL A 273 -6.84 -10.64 13.00
CA VAL A 273 -8.31 -10.58 12.91
C VAL A 273 -8.80 -9.43 13.77
N VAL A 274 -9.47 -8.47 13.12
CA VAL A 274 -10.16 -7.37 13.81
C VAL A 274 -11.65 -7.61 13.76
N ALA A 275 -12.32 -7.55 14.92
CA ALA A 275 -13.78 -7.55 14.99
C ALA A 275 -14.24 -6.59 16.09
N ASN A 276 -15.40 -5.96 15.88
CA ASN A 276 -15.95 -4.95 16.79
C ASN A 276 -14.95 -3.83 17.12
N ARG A 277 -14.08 -3.48 16.16
CA ARG A 277 -13.01 -2.50 16.34
C ARG A 277 -12.07 -2.88 17.49
N VAL A 278 -11.68 -4.15 17.61
CA VAL A 278 -10.62 -4.61 18.52
C VAL A 278 -9.89 -5.79 17.86
N ALA A 279 -8.58 -5.92 18.11
CA ALA A 279 -7.81 -7.10 17.72
C ALA A 279 -8.36 -8.28 18.52
N GLN A 280 -9.00 -9.21 17.81
CA GLN A 280 -9.56 -10.40 18.43
C GLN A 280 -8.53 -11.53 18.46
N ASP A 281 -7.71 -11.61 17.41
CA ASP A 281 -6.70 -12.65 17.26
C ASP A 281 -5.50 -12.09 16.48
N GLN A 282 -4.30 -12.42 16.93
CA GLN A 282 -3.05 -12.21 16.23
C GLN A 282 -2.25 -13.49 16.36
N ARG A 283 -1.93 -14.11 15.21
CA ARG A 283 -1.21 -15.38 15.19
C ARG A 283 -0.21 -15.45 14.06
N SER A 284 0.91 -16.08 14.35
CA SER A 284 1.85 -16.53 13.31
C SER A 284 1.15 -17.54 12.41
N LEU A 285 1.36 -17.42 11.10
CA LEU A 285 0.84 -18.38 10.12
C LEU A 285 1.69 -19.66 10.03
N GLY A 286 2.76 -19.78 10.83
CA GLY A 286 3.66 -20.94 10.81
C GLY A 286 4.49 -21.09 9.53
N ALA A 287 4.35 -20.17 8.58
CA ALA A 287 5.15 -20.11 7.37
C ALA A 287 6.51 -19.45 7.69
N ALA A 288 7.51 -20.26 8.02
CA ALA A 288 8.88 -19.79 8.01
C ALA A 288 9.34 -19.70 6.54
N LEU A 289 9.41 -18.48 6.02
CA LEU A 289 10.02 -18.27 4.70
C LEU A 289 11.48 -18.74 4.73
N PRO A 290 12.02 -19.25 3.62
CA PRO A 290 13.43 -19.62 3.55
C PRO A 290 14.36 -18.42 3.83
N PRO A 291 15.63 -18.67 4.16
CA PRO A 291 16.57 -17.64 4.59
C PRO A 291 16.70 -16.51 3.56
N GLY A 292 16.53 -15.26 4.01
CA GLY A 292 16.62 -14.06 3.17
C GLY A 292 15.77 -12.91 3.70
N GLY A 293 14.66 -13.21 4.36
CA GLY A 293 13.72 -12.21 4.87
C GLY A 293 12.58 -11.89 3.89
N LEU A 294 11.58 -11.19 4.41
CA LEU A 294 10.34 -10.87 3.70
C LEU A 294 10.50 -9.56 2.92
N GLY A 295 10.26 -9.61 1.61
CA GLY A 295 10.24 -8.45 0.72
C GLY A 295 8.87 -7.79 0.62
N GLY A 296 7.78 -8.57 0.71
CA GLY A 296 6.42 -8.06 0.69
C GLY A 296 5.38 -9.12 0.31
N PHE A 297 4.17 -8.67 0.02
CA PHE A 297 3.04 -9.54 -0.32
C PHE A 297 2.35 -9.10 -1.60
N GLY A 298 1.56 -10.01 -2.17
CA GLY A 298 0.65 -9.74 -3.28
C GLY A 298 -0.60 -10.61 -3.15
N THR A 299 -1.69 -10.16 -3.76
CA THR A 299 -2.89 -10.99 -3.96
C THR A 299 -3.14 -11.09 -5.45
N ASP A 300 -3.59 -12.26 -5.89
CA ASP A 300 -4.07 -12.42 -7.26
C ASP A 300 -5.57 -12.15 -7.37
N ASN A 301 -6.12 -12.44 -8.56
CA ASN A 301 -7.52 -12.20 -8.90
C ASN A 301 -8.49 -13.07 -8.10
N ASP A 302 -8.05 -14.23 -7.60
CA ASP A 302 -8.85 -15.13 -6.77
C ASP A 302 -8.75 -14.78 -5.28
N GLY A 303 -7.93 -13.76 -4.94
CA GLY A 303 -7.71 -13.31 -3.57
C GLY A 303 -6.73 -14.18 -2.78
N GLU A 304 -6.01 -15.08 -3.47
CA GLU A 304 -5.01 -15.92 -2.86
C GLU A 304 -3.72 -15.14 -2.59
N LEU A 305 -3.01 -15.52 -1.52
CA LEU A 305 -1.86 -14.77 -1.02
C LEU A 305 -0.55 -15.28 -1.58
N TRP A 306 0.27 -14.33 -2.04
CA TRP A 306 1.63 -14.53 -2.51
C TRP A 306 2.60 -13.74 -1.64
N VAL A 307 3.77 -14.33 -1.42
CA VAL A 307 4.85 -13.77 -0.61
C VAL A 307 6.09 -13.62 -1.48
N PHE A 308 6.70 -12.45 -1.41
CA PHE A 308 7.95 -12.12 -2.11
C PHE A 308 9.08 -12.11 -1.09
N ALA A 309 10.08 -12.97 -1.29
CA ALA A 309 11.31 -12.94 -0.48
C ALA A 309 12.30 -11.91 -1.05
N THR A 310 13.13 -11.34 -0.20
CA THR A 310 14.21 -10.42 -0.62
C THR A 310 15.24 -11.11 -1.54
N SER A 311 15.34 -12.44 -1.48
CA SER A 311 16.14 -13.27 -2.39
C SER A 311 15.63 -13.26 -3.83
N GLY A 312 14.44 -12.71 -4.08
CA GLY A 312 13.77 -12.71 -5.38
C GLY A 312 12.88 -13.93 -5.62
N GLN A 313 12.82 -14.87 -4.67
CA GLN A 313 11.89 -16.01 -4.73
C GLN A 313 10.46 -15.57 -4.40
N ILE A 314 9.49 -16.26 -5.01
CA ILE A 314 8.07 -15.97 -4.87
C ILE A 314 7.39 -17.25 -4.37
N TYR A 315 6.55 -17.13 -3.35
CA TYR A 315 5.89 -18.26 -2.71
C TYR A 315 4.38 -18.04 -2.72
N ARG A 316 3.64 -19.09 -3.06
CA ARG A 316 2.20 -19.15 -2.80
C ARG A 316 1.98 -19.64 -1.36
N VAL A 317 1.08 -19.01 -0.64
CA VAL A 317 0.66 -19.47 0.69
C VAL A 317 -0.44 -20.51 0.50
N LEU A 318 -0.27 -21.69 1.11
CA LEU A 318 -1.18 -22.82 1.00
C LEU A 318 -1.78 -23.17 2.39
N PRO A 319 -2.96 -23.81 2.45
CA PRO A 319 -3.48 -24.35 3.70
C PRO A 319 -2.55 -25.42 4.28
N ILE A 320 -2.54 -25.55 5.61
CA ILE A 320 -1.83 -26.60 6.37
C ILE A 320 -2.77 -27.78 6.59
#